data_AF-A0A3M5EHK6-F1
#
_entry.id   AF-A0A3M5EHK6-F1
#
_cell.length_a   1.000
_cell.length_b   1.000
_cell.length_c   1.000
_cell.angle_alpha   90.00
_cell.angle_beta   90.00
_cell.angle_gamma   90.00
#
_symmetry.space_group_name_H-M   'P 1'
#
loop_
_entity.id
_entity.type
_entity.pdbx_description
1 polymer ?
#
loop_
_entity_poly.entity_id
_entity_poly.type
_entity_poly.pdbx_seq_one_letter_code
_entity_poly.pdbx_strand_id
1 'polypeptide(L)'
;MRGLRGEARYKAWSRYFVETLRTSPGSCLEAGRWLLRLSLAEQVPAWQPPQSHDPRERVLERWRYRSVGRDALLPDWRFYSLEKVLDDDWVQWLDWWGRDNDALIALRRVEDDEGRVKWWRKKAREGELPPVLALRLNCLDACVILDGHCRLRAGLLENVAPEILVLCAYDEQPMPVDTAQRERVLQSLAQRVDAPVRRGRRPLDSEQLNQVLLRLFDDRPWPRVLTRARAVLKEEQWCAEVRDWLAARERLDALEPIIRRVE
;
A
#
# COMPACT_ATOMS: atom_id res chain seq x y z
N MET A 1 6.44 -24.09 4.65
CA MET A 1 6.08 -22.79 5.27
C MET A 1 5.20 -22.91 6.52
N ARG A 2 4.58 -24.07 6.83
CA ARG A 2 3.86 -24.27 8.10
C ARG A 2 4.78 -24.08 9.30
N GLY A 3 4.25 -23.51 10.38
CA GLY A 3 4.97 -23.27 11.64
C GLY A 3 5.89 -22.04 11.67
N LEU A 4 6.22 -21.44 10.51
CA LEU A 4 6.98 -20.18 10.48
C LEU A 4 6.11 -19.02 10.99
N ARG A 5 6.71 -18.13 11.78
CA ARG A 5 6.09 -16.90 12.30
C ARG A 5 6.97 -15.68 12.06
N GLY A 6 6.37 -14.50 12.12
CA GLY A 6 7.07 -13.22 12.00
C GLY A 6 7.93 -13.10 10.74
N GLU A 7 9.14 -12.56 10.90
CA GLU A 7 10.04 -12.25 9.78
C GLU A 7 10.42 -13.47 8.93
N ALA A 8 10.56 -14.65 9.53
CA ALA A 8 10.88 -15.87 8.79
C ALA A 8 9.75 -16.29 7.84
N ARG A 9 8.49 -16.14 8.28
CA ARG A 9 7.31 -16.39 7.45
C ARG A 9 7.25 -15.41 6.28
N TYR A 10 7.45 -14.13 6.59
CA TYR A 10 7.51 -13.05 5.60
C TYR A 10 8.56 -13.32 4.51
N LYS A 11 9.80 -13.63 4.88
CA LYS A 11 10.89 -13.90 3.93
C LYS A 11 10.59 -15.14 3.07
N ALA A 12 9.97 -16.16 3.65
CA ALA A 12 9.61 -17.37 2.91
C ALA A 12 8.54 -17.11 1.84
N TRP A 13 7.46 -16.40 2.20
CA TRP A 13 6.41 -16.01 1.24
C TRP A 13 6.92 -15.03 0.19
N SER A 14 7.80 -14.10 0.59
CA SER A 14 8.44 -13.16 -0.34
C SER A 14 9.20 -13.90 -1.43
N ARG A 15 10.05 -14.87 -1.06
CA ARG A 15 10.77 -15.71 -2.02
C ARG A 15 9.80 -16.51 -2.89
N TYR A 16 8.80 -17.14 -2.29
CA TYR A 16 7.81 -17.92 -3.04
C TYR A 16 7.12 -17.10 -4.13
N PHE A 17 6.63 -15.89 -3.81
CA PHE A 17 5.96 -15.05 -4.77
C PHE A 17 6.90 -14.52 -5.85
N VAL A 18 8.12 -14.11 -5.49
CA VAL A 18 9.10 -13.65 -6.48
C VAL A 18 9.45 -14.77 -7.47
N GLU A 19 9.72 -15.98 -7.01
CA GLU A 19 10.03 -17.11 -7.90
C GLU A 19 8.83 -17.49 -8.78
N THR A 20 7.62 -17.49 -8.21
CA THR A 20 6.39 -17.78 -8.96
C THR A 20 6.14 -16.72 -10.03
N LEU A 21 6.30 -15.43 -9.70
CA LEU A 21 6.18 -14.35 -10.67
C LEU A 21 7.25 -14.44 -11.76
N ARG A 22 8.52 -14.74 -11.41
CA ARG A 22 9.62 -14.86 -12.38
C ARG A 22 9.38 -15.94 -13.43
N THR A 23 8.72 -17.02 -13.04
CA THR A 23 8.44 -18.18 -13.90
C THR A 23 7.08 -18.12 -14.59
N SER A 24 6.25 -17.13 -14.25
CA SER A 24 4.93 -16.96 -14.84
C SER A 24 5.00 -16.34 -16.24
N PRO A 25 4.24 -16.84 -17.23
CA PRO A 25 4.22 -16.29 -18.59
C PRO A 25 3.68 -14.85 -18.65
N GLY A 26 2.88 -14.43 -17.68
CA GLY A 26 2.33 -13.07 -17.55
C GLY A 26 3.02 -12.23 -16.48
N SER A 27 4.32 -12.47 -16.23
CA SER A 27 5.05 -11.76 -15.18
C SER A 27 5.00 -10.25 -15.36
N CYS A 28 4.71 -9.52 -14.28
CA CYS A 28 4.91 -8.08 -14.22
C CYS A 28 6.38 -7.70 -13.94
N LEU A 29 7.25 -8.67 -13.63
CA LEU A 29 8.64 -8.42 -13.27
C LEU A 29 9.50 -8.15 -14.51
N GLU A 30 9.54 -6.90 -14.93
CA GLU A 30 10.48 -6.41 -15.94
C GLU A 30 11.90 -6.23 -15.37
N ALA A 31 12.87 -6.01 -16.26
CA ALA A 31 14.24 -5.65 -15.87
C ALA A 31 14.27 -4.39 -15.00
N GLY A 32 15.10 -4.41 -13.96
CA GLY A 32 15.26 -3.31 -13.01
C GLY A 32 15.13 -3.78 -11.56
N ARG A 33 15.08 -2.82 -10.63
CA ARG A 33 14.94 -3.11 -9.21
C ARG A 33 13.47 -3.19 -8.80
N TRP A 34 13.19 -4.12 -7.89
CA TRP A 34 11.87 -4.41 -7.35
C TRP A 34 11.94 -4.52 -5.84
N LEU A 35 10.95 -3.96 -5.17
CA LEU A 35 10.82 -3.97 -3.72
C LEU A 35 9.51 -4.67 -3.37
N LEU A 36 9.60 -5.64 -2.45
CA LEU A 36 8.45 -6.29 -1.84
C LEU A 36 8.41 -5.90 -0.37
N ARG A 37 7.30 -5.32 0.10
CA ARG A 37 7.12 -4.95 1.51
C ARG A 37 5.90 -5.63 2.10
N LEU A 38 6.05 -6.13 3.32
CA LEU A 38 4.93 -6.56 4.15
C LEU A 38 4.19 -5.35 4.69
N SER A 39 2.88 -5.36 4.57
CA SER A 39 1.95 -4.47 5.24
C SER A 39 1.06 -5.28 6.18
N LEU A 40 0.94 -4.83 7.42
CA LEU A 40 0.15 -5.47 8.46
C LEU A 40 -0.95 -4.51 8.94
N ALA A 41 -2.07 -5.08 9.38
CA ALA A 41 -3.11 -4.30 10.04
C ALA A 41 -2.59 -3.76 11.39
N GLU A 42 -2.62 -2.45 11.55
CA GLU A 42 -2.57 -1.77 12.82
C GLU A 42 -3.97 -1.77 13.41
N GLN A 43 -4.09 -2.11 14.70
CA GLN A 43 -5.33 -1.84 15.43
C GLN A 43 -5.40 -0.34 15.70
N VAL A 44 -6.41 0.32 15.13
CA VAL A 44 -6.68 1.73 15.40
C VAL A 44 -6.89 1.93 16.91
N PRO A 45 -6.21 2.88 17.55
CA PRO A 45 -6.49 3.20 18.94
C PRO A 45 -7.94 3.66 19.12
N ALA A 46 -8.57 3.26 20.24
CA ALA A 46 -10.01 3.39 20.50
C ALA A 46 -10.63 4.81 20.42
N TRP A 47 -9.86 5.88 20.21
CA TRP A 47 -10.37 7.26 20.22
C TRP A 47 -11.02 7.72 18.90
N GLN A 48 -10.82 7.00 17.79
CA GLN A 48 -11.53 7.28 16.54
C GLN A 48 -12.79 6.41 16.45
N PRO A 49 -14.00 7.01 16.60
CA PRO A 49 -15.23 6.25 16.48
C PRO A 49 -15.36 5.70 15.05
N PRO A 50 -15.83 4.45 14.90
CA PRO A 50 -16.25 3.91 13.60
C PRO A 50 -17.28 4.83 12.94
N GLN A 51 -17.20 4.99 11.63
CA GLN A 51 -18.11 5.85 10.87
C GLN A 51 -19.41 5.12 10.53
N SER A 52 -19.35 3.79 10.33
CA SER A 52 -20.54 2.97 10.11
C SER A 52 -21.31 2.66 11.40
N HIS A 53 -22.63 2.52 11.26
CA HIS A 53 -23.52 2.02 12.30
C HIS A 53 -23.66 0.48 12.28
N ASP A 54 -23.20 -0.21 11.24
CA ASP A 54 -23.23 -1.69 11.15
C ASP A 54 -22.09 -2.32 11.99
N PRO A 55 -22.39 -3.18 12.99
CA PRO A 55 -21.38 -3.85 13.81
C PRO A 55 -20.29 -4.61 13.04
N ARG A 56 -20.57 -5.15 11.85
CA ARG A 56 -19.58 -5.87 11.01
C ARG A 56 -18.65 -4.89 10.31
N GLU A 57 -19.20 -3.85 9.70
CA GLU A 57 -18.40 -2.80 9.04
C GLU A 57 -17.53 -2.05 10.06
N ARG A 58 -18.04 -1.79 11.26
CA ARG A 58 -17.28 -1.15 12.36
C ARG A 58 -16.04 -1.91 12.80
N VAL A 59 -15.98 -3.22 12.55
CA VAL A 59 -14.80 -4.05 12.89
C VAL A 59 -13.78 -3.99 11.75
N LEU A 60 -14.24 -3.93 10.51
CA LEU A 60 -13.39 -3.88 9.31
C LEU A 60 -12.83 -2.48 9.06
N GLU A 61 -13.59 -1.43 9.39
CA GLU A 61 -13.14 -0.02 9.45
C GLU A 61 -11.96 0.20 10.42
N ARG A 62 -11.69 -0.75 11.32
CA ARG A 62 -10.59 -0.68 12.30
C ARG A 62 -9.27 -1.17 11.75
N TRP A 63 -9.23 -1.80 10.58
CA TRP A 63 -7.97 -2.28 10.02
C TRP A 63 -7.36 -1.21 9.14
N ARG A 64 -6.29 -0.62 9.66
CA ARG A 64 -5.44 0.28 8.88
C ARG A 64 -4.13 -0.41 8.63
N TYR A 65 -3.81 -0.64 7.37
CA TYR A 65 -2.56 -1.30 7.05
C TYR A 65 -1.43 -0.29 7.01
N ARG A 66 -0.26 -0.73 7.48
CA ARG A 66 0.99 0.01 7.34
C ARG A 66 2.10 -0.93 6.95
N SER A 67 3.03 -0.43 6.12
CA SER A 67 4.23 -1.18 5.77
C SER A 67 5.13 -1.40 6.99
N VAL A 68 5.60 -2.64 7.18
CA VAL A 68 6.49 -3.04 8.27
C VAL A 68 7.92 -2.61 7.97
N GLY A 69 8.59 -2.05 8.97
CA GLY A 69 10.00 -1.64 8.91
C GLY A 69 10.16 -0.15 9.25
N ARG A 70 11.28 0.19 9.90
CA ARG A 70 11.55 1.55 10.40
C ARG A 70 12.35 2.42 9.42
N ASP A 71 12.66 1.93 8.22
CA ASP A 71 13.39 2.75 7.25
C ASP A 71 12.45 3.81 6.69
N ALA A 72 12.58 5.03 7.20
CA ALA A 72 11.75 6.17 6.86
C ALA A 72 11.86 6.58 5.39
N LEU A 73 12.93 6.15 4.69
CA LEU A 73 13.09 6.41 3.27
C LEU A 73 12.20 5.50 2.43
N LEU A 74 11.99 4.26 2.84
CA LEU A 74 11.25 3.29 2.04
C LEU A 74 9.75 3.63 1.98
N PRO A 75 9.08 3.37 0.83
CA PRO A 75 7.66 3.66 0.65
C PRO A 75 6.78 3.02 1.72
N ASP A 76 5.86 3.80 2.28
CA ASP A 76 4.91 3.38 3.31
C ASP A 76 3.50 3.28 2.74
N TRP A 77 3.04 2.07 2.48
CA TRP A 77 1.71 1.81 1.93
C TRP A 77 0.65 1.77 3.02
N ARG A 78 -0.46 2.48 2.80
CA ARG A 78 -1.57 2.53 3.74
C ARG A 78 -2.88 2.10 3.11
N PHE A 79 -3.44 0.99 3.57
CA PHE A 79 -4.76 0.54 3.11
C PHE A 79 -5.83 0.83 4.15
N TYR A 80 -6.96 1.31 3.66
CA TYR A 80 -8.17 1.60 4.43
C TYR A 80 -9.34 0.80 3.84
N SER A 81 -10.36 0.54 4.66
CA SER A 81 -11.65 -0.02 4.21
C SER A 81 -11.57 -1.26 3.30
N LEU A 82 -10.82 -2.28 3.74
CA LEU A 82 -10.63 -3.52 2.99
C LEU A 82 -11.93 -4.29 2.72
N GLU A 83 -12.97 -4.06 3.50
CA GLU A 83 -14.31 -4.59 3.27
C GLU A 83 -14.85 -4.21 1.90
N LYS A 84 -14.59 -2.98 1.45
CA LYS A 84 -15.09 -2.44 0.19
C LYS A 84 -14.33 -2.92 -1.04
N VAL A 85 -13.13 -3.47 -0.83
CA VAL A 85 -12.24 -3.89 -1.93
C VAL A 85 -12.83 -5.02 -2.75
N LEU A 86 -13.65 -5.86 -2.12
CA LEU A 86 -14.31 -7.00 -2.76
C LEU A 86 -15.81 -6.79 -2.95
N ASP A 87 -16.31 -5.57 -2.74
CA ASP A 87 -17.71 -5.23 -2.94
C ASP A 87 -18.03 -5.08 -4.44
N ASP A 88 -19.34 -5.02 -4.72
CA ASP A 88 -19.91 -5.14 -6.07
C ASP A 88 -19.78 -3.91 -6.95
N ASP A 89 -19.22 -2.80 -6.44
CA ASP A 89 -19.04 -1.60 -7.24
C ASP A 89 -17.71 -1.63 -7.97
N TRP A 90 -17.73 -2.25 -9.16
CA TRP A 90 -16.56 -2.34 -10.05
C TRP A 90 -16.23 -1.01 -10.75
N VAL A 91 -17.09 0.00 -10.64
CA VAL A 91 -16.80 1.36 -11.10
C VAL A 91 -16.44 2.18 -9.87
N GLN A 92 -15.17 2.60 -9.81
CA GLN A 92 -14.66 3.39 -8.71
C GLN A 92 -13.91 4.59 -9.26
N TRP A 93 -14.20 5.76 -8.69
CA TRP A 93 -13.37 6.94 -8.90
C TRP A 93 -12.13 6.83 -8.02
N LEU A 94 -10.97 7.02 -8.63
CA LEU A 94 -9.70 7.08 -7.92
C LEU A 94 -9.26 8.54 -7.86
N ASP A 95 -9.37 9.14 -6.67
CA ASP A 95 -8.90 10.50 -6.44
C ASP A 95 -7.41 10.51 -6.08
N TRP A 96 -6.58 11.09 -6.96
CA TRP A 96 -5.13 11.25 -6.76
C TRP A 96 -4.74 12.22 -5.63
N TRP A 97 -5.67 13.02 -5.11
CA TRP A 97 -5.41 14.04 -4.08
C TRP A 97 -6.28 13.93 -2.83
N GLY A 98 -7.14 12.91 -2.78
CA GLY A 98 -8.18 12.77 -1.76
C GLY A 98 -8.03 11.55 -0.85
N ARG A 99 -9.19 11.01 -0.45
CA ARG A 99 -9.32 10.01 0.62
C ARG A 99 -8.89 8.59 0.20
N ASP A 100 -8.73 8.36 -1.10
CA ASP A 100 -8.47 7.05 -1.72
C ASP A 100 -7.03 6.87 -2.23
N ASN A 101 -6.11 7.75 -1.81
CA ASN A 101 -4.68 7.53 -1.95
C ASN A 101 -4.31 6.19 -1.31
N ASP A 102 -3.57 5.34 -2.04
CA ASP A 102 -3.21 3.97 -1.67
C ASP A 102 -4.37 2.95 -1.69
N ALA A 103 -5.45 3.18 -2.43
CA ALA A 103 -6.54 2.21 -2.56
C ALA A 103 -6.04 0.79 -2.90
N LEU A 104 -6.63 -0.24 -2.28
CA LEU A 104 -6.40 -1.64 -2.68
C LEU A 104 -7.54 -2.06 -3.62
N ILE A 105 -7.19 -2.47 -4.84
CA ILE A 105 -8.16 -2.75 -5.91
C ILE A 105 -8.17 -4.25 -6.21
N ALA A 106 -9.35 -4.85 -6.19
CA ALA A 106 -9.53 -6.23 -6.61
C ALA A 106 -9.74 -6.33 -8.14
N LEU A 107 -8.92 -7.15 -8.79
CA LEU A 107 -9.09 -7.47 -10.22
C LEU A 107 -10.29 -8.37 -10.55
N ARG A 108 -10.91 -8.99 -9.55
CA ARG A 108 -12.09 -9.82 -9.75
C ARG A 108 -12.93 -9.90 -8.48
N ARG A 109 -14.21 -10.18 -8.70
CA ARG A 109 -15.16 -10.55 -7.65
C ARG A 109 -14.86 -11.95 -7.09
N VAL A 110 -15.23 -12.12 -5.82
CA VAL A 110 -15.11 -13.38 -5.08
C VAL A 110 -16.39 -13.60 -4.28
N GLU A 111 -17.11 -14.69 -4.55
CA GLU A 111 -18.29 -15.03 -3.74
C GLU A 111 -17.90 -15.68 -2.40
N ASP A 112 -18.75 -15.48 -1.40
CA ASP A 112 -18.57 -16.06 -0.06
C ASP A 112 -18.58 -17.59 -0.03
N ASP A 113 -19.33 -18.20 -0.94
CA ASP A 113 -19.59 -19.63 -0.97
C ASP A 113 -18.66 -20.40 -1.92
N GLU A 114 -17.76 -19.71 -2.63
CA GLU A 114 -16.72 -20.33 -3.46
C GLU A 114 -15.95 -21.39 -2.65
N GLY A 115 -15.73 -22.56 -3.26
CA GLY A 115 -15.02 -23.67 -2.60
C GLY A 115 -13.62 -23.28 -2.10
N ARG A 116 -12.92 -22.40 -2.84
CA ARG A 116 -11.61 -21.86 -2.42
C ARG A 116 -11.73 -20.97 -1.19
N VAL A 117 -12.77 -20.13 -1.09
CA VAL A 117 -13.01 -19.29 0.09
C VAL A 117 -13.26 -20.15 1.31
N LYS A 118 -14.13 -21.17 1.22
CA LYS A 118 -14.39 -22.12 2.32
C LYS A 118 -13.11 -22.78 2.85
N TRP A 119 -12.22 -23.21 1.95
CA TRP A 119 -10.95 -23.79 2.34
C TRP A 119 -10.01 -22.76 3.01
N TRP A 120 -9.92 -21.54 2.47
CA TRP A 120 -9.11 -20.48 3.06
C TRP A 120 -9.66 -19.99 4.41
N ARG A 121 -10.98 -20.00 4.63
CA ARG A 121 -11.60 -19.70 5.92
C ARG A 121 -11.14 -20.67 7.01
N LYS A 122 -11.05 -21.97 6.67
CA LYS A 122 -10.44 -22.97 7.56
C LYS A 122 -8.99 -22.61 7.88
N LYS A 123 -8.20 -22.23 6.88
CA LYS A 123 -6.80 -21.80 7.07
C LYS A 123 -6.64 -20.51 7.87
N ALA A 124 -7.57 -19.57 7.74
CA ALA A 124 -7.60 -18.36 8.55
C ALA A 124 -7.80 -18.68 10.03
N ARG A 125 -8.77 -19.54 10.37
CA ARG A 125 -8.99 -20.01 11.75
C ARG A 125 -7.78 -20.75 12.35
N GLU A 126 -7.03 -21.46 11.51
CA GLU A 126 -5.80 -22.16 11.91
C GLU A 126 -4.57 -21.22 12.05
N GLY A 127 -4.71 -19.92 11.72
CA GLY A 127 -3.59 -18.98 11.72
C GLY A 127 -2.56 -19.25 10.61
N GLU A 128 -2.96 -19.99 9.57
CA GLU A 128 -2.08 -20.40 8.47
C GLU A 128 -2.29 -19.59 7.19
N LEU A 129 -3.21 -18.62 7.17
CA LEU A 129 -3.57 -17.83 5.99
C LEU A 129 -2.33 -17.18 5.34
N PRO A 130 -2.00 -17.52 4.09
CA PRO A 130 -0.89 -16.88 3.38
C PRO A 130 -1.17 -15.40 3.11
N PRO A 131 -0.14 -14.56 2.94
CA PRO A 131 -0.32 -13.17 2.57
C PRO A 131 -0.99 -13.01 1.21
N VAL A 132 -1.72 -11.91 1.04
CA VAL A 132 -2.24 -11.41 -0.24
C VAL A 132 -1.10 -10.71 -0.98
N LEU A 133 -0.96 -10.91 -2.29
CA LEU A 133 0.03 -10.24 -3.11
C LEU A 133 -0.64 -9.11 -3.90
N ALA A 134 -0.15 -7.88 -3.70
CA ALA A 134 -0.57 -6.70 -4.40
C ALA A 134 0.59 -6.05 -5.17
N LEU A 135 0.27 -5.34 -6.25
CA LEU A 135 1.20 -4.57 -7.06
C LEU A 135 0.86 -3.09 -6.95
N ARG A 136 1.83 -2.28 -6.54
CA ARG A 136 1.71 -0.83 -6.56
C ARG A 136 1.79 -0.31 -7.99
N LEU A 137 0.77 0.44 -8.39
CA LEU A 137 0.72 1.23 -9.62
C LEU A 137 0.69 2.71 -9.26
N ASN A 138 1.85 3.36 -9.33
CA ASN A 138 1.99 4.79 -9.08
C ASN A 138 1.23 5.66 -10.07
N CYS A 139 0.95 5.18 -11.29
CA CYS A 139 0.10 5.91 -12.23
C CYS A 139 -1.38 5.95 -11.83
N LEU A 140 -1.81 5.08 -10.90
CA LEU A 140 -3.17 5.05 -10.35
C LEU A 140 -3.21 5.53 -8.91
N ASP A 141 -2.04 5.80 -8.30
CA ASP A 141 -1.89 6.04 -6.87
C ASP A 141 -2.51 4.91 -6.00
N ALA A 142 -2.50 3.67 -6.51
CA ALA A 142 -3.23 2.55 -5.94
C ALA A 142 -2.43 1.23 -6.01
N CYS A 143 -2.85 0.24 -5.21
CA CYS A 143 -2.34 -1.13 -5.25
C CYS A 143 -3.39 -2.07 -5.83
N VAL A 144 -2.99 -2.94 -6.75
CA VAL A 144 -3.88 -3.92 -7.39
C VAL A 144 -3.56 -5.32 -6.88
N ILE A 145 -4.57 -6.07 -6.45
CA ILE A 145 -4.40 -7.46 -5.99
C ILE A 145 -4.08 -8.35 -7.19
N LEU A 146 -2.85 -8.86 -7.25
CA LEU A 146 -2.42 -9.85 -8.23
C LEU A 146 -2.87 -11.26 -7.86
N ASP A 147 -2.78 -11.60 -6.57
CA ASP A 147 -3.14 -12.92 -6.07
C ASP A 147 -3.60 -12.84 -4.62
N GLY A 148 -4.59 -13.67 -4.29
CA GLY A 148 -5.10 -13.80 -2.93
C GLY A 148 -6.47 -13.19 -2.67
N HIS A 149 -7.27 -12.89 -3.71
CA HIS A 149 -8.65 -12.42 -3.53
C HIS A 149 -9.48 -13.32 -2.59
N CYS A 150 -9.43 -14.65 -2.77
CA CYS A 150 -10.13 -15.57 -1.87
C CYS A 150 -9.56 -15.60 -0.45
N ARG A 151 -8.25 -15.32 -0.27
CA ARG A 151 -7.61 -15.23 1.06
C ARG A 151 -8.04 -13.96 1.77
N LEU A 152 -8.08 -12.85 1.03
CA LEU A 152 -8.63 -11.58 1.52
C LEU A 152 -10.07 -11.79 1.99
N ARG A 153 -10.95 -12.33 1.13
CA ARG A 153 -12.35 -12.60 1.49
C ARG A 153 -12.48 -13.53 2.69
N ALA A 154 -11.70 -14.60 2.73
CA ALA A 154 -11.70 -15.54 3.86
C ALA A 154 -11.28 -14.87 5.17
N GLY A 155 -10.27 -14.01 5.16
CA GLY A 155 -9.87 -13.26 6.36
C GLY A 155 -10.94 -12.28 6.82
N LEU A 156 -11.57 -11.55 5.89
CA LEU A 156 -12.69 -10.65 6.21
C LEU A 156 -13.85 -11.42 6.87
N LEU A 157 -14.27 -12.55 6.29
CA LEU A 157 -15.36 -13.38 6.82
C LEU A 157 -15.05 -14.02 8.19
N GLU A 158 -13.78 -14.29 8.47
CA GLU A 158 -13.34 -14.86 9.75
C GLU A 158 -12.86 -13.79 10.75
N ASN A 159 -12.96 -12.51 10.40
CA ASN A 159 -12.43 -11.40 11.19
C ASN A 159 -10.94 -11.57 11.56
N VAL A 160 -10.16 -12.10 10.61
CA VAL A 160 -8.70 -12.26 10.70
C VAL A 160 -8.05 -11.37 9.66
N ALA A 161 -7.30 -10.37 10.12
CA ALA A 161 -6.59 -9.42 9.25
C ALA A 161 -5.55 -10.15 8.37
N PRO A 162 -5.76 -10.24 7.04
CA PRO A 162 -4.79 -10.88 6.15
C PRO A 162 -3.51 -10.07 6.07
N GLU A 163 -2.35 -10.73 6.04
CA GLU A 163 -1.09 -10.06 5.71
C GLU A 163 -1.11 -9.61 4.23
N ILE A 164 -0.56 -8.44 3.89
CA ILE A 164 -0.48 -7.96 2.50
C ILE A 164 0.98 -7.76 2.12
N LEU A 165 1.42 -8.37 1.02
CA LEU A 165 2.72 -8.14 0.40
C LEU A 165 2.54 -7.21 -0.79
N VAL A 166 3.13 -6.02 -0.71
CA VAL A 166 3.06 -5.01 -1.77
C VAL A 166 4.36 -5.04 -2.56
N LEU A 167 4.25 -5.41 -3.82
CA LEU A 167 5.31 -5.39 -4.81
C LEU A 167 5.31 -4.04 -5.52
N CYS A 168 6.47 -3.43 -5.72
CA CYS A 168 6.60 -2.22 -6.52
C CYS A 168 7.91 -2.22 -7.29
N ALA A 169 7.89 -1.65 -8.50
CA ALA A 169 9.13 -1.29 -9.17
C ALA A 169 9.73 -0.08 -8.44
N TYR A 170 11.02 -0.14 -8.18
CA TYR A 170 11.72 0.97 -7.52
C TYR A 170 13.01 1.30 -8.27
N ASP A 171 13.49 2.51 -8.00
CA ASP A 171 14.79 2.98 -8.37
C ASP A 171 15.37 3.81 -7.23
N GLU A 172 16.68 4.00 -7.24
CA GLU A 172 17.39 4.82 -6.27
C GLU A 172 17.90 6.06 -6.97
N GLN A 173 17.41 7.22 -6.55
CA GLN A 173 17.83 8.49 -7.10
C GLN A 173 18.83 9.13 -6.13
N PRO A 174 19.96 9.66 -6.61
CA PRO A 174 20.87 10.41 -5.75
C PRO A 174 20.10 11.53 -5.06
N MET A 175 20.24 11.64 -3.73
CA MET A 175 19.63 12.74 -2.99
C MET A 175 20.42 14.03 -3.34
N PRO A 176 19.79 15.06 -3.92
CA PRO A 176 20.47 16.32 -4.13
C PRO A 176 20.81 16.92 -2.76
N VAL A 177 22.10 17.08 -2.50
CA VAL A 177 22.58 17.72 -1.27
C VAL A 177 22.55 19.23 -1.46
N ASP A 178 21.62 19.91 -0.78
CA ASP A 178 21.66 21.37 -0.65
C ASP A 178 22.70 21.74 0.43
N THR A 179 23.94 21.97 -0.01
CA THR A 179 25.04 22.40 0.85
C THR A 179 24.76 23.72 1.55
N ALA A 180 24.06 24.65 0.91
CA ALA A 180 23.73 25.94 1.51
C ALA A 180 22.67 25.81 2.61
N GLN A 181 21.64 24.98 2.41
CA GLN A 181 20.69 24.63 3.48
C GLN A 181 21.40 23.91 4.63
N ARG A 182 22.29 22.97 4.32
CA ARG A 182 23.10 22.26 5.32
C ARG A 182 23.92 23.21 6.18
N GLU A 183 24.65 24.14 5.57
CA GLU A 183 25.44 25.15 6.27
C GLU A 183 24.57 26.05 7.16
N ARG A 184 23.41 26.51 6.67
CA ARG A 184 22.46 27.32 7.46
C ARG A 184 21.97 26.56 8.70
N VAL A 185 21.64 25.27 8.57
CA VAL A 185 21.21 24.44 9.70
C VAL A 185 22.36 24.25 10.70
N LEU A 186 23.57 23.95 10.24
CA LEU A 186 24.75 23.82 11.09
C LEU A 186 25.05 25.11 11.85
N GLN A 187 24.99 26.26 11.17
CA GLN A 187 25.20 27.56 11.80
C GLN A 187 24.14 27.84 12.87
N SER A 188 22.86 27.52 12.60
CA SER A 188 21.79 27.65 13.59
C SER A 188 21.98 26.71 14.78
N LEU A 189 22.49 25.49 14.58
CA LEU A 189 22.76 24.54 15.65
C LEU A 189 23.93 25.02 16.53
N ALA A 190 25.03 25.47 15.92
CA ALA A 190 26.18 26.03 16.63
C ALA A 190 25.78 27.21 17.52
N GLN A 191 25.00 28.17 16.98
CA GLN A 191 24.47 29.29 17.77
C GLN A 191 23.61 28.86 18.97
N ARG A 192 22.89 27.72 18.86
CA ARG A 192 22.05 27.20 19.95
C ARG A 192 22.85 26.44 21.00
N VAL A 193 23.94 25.79 20.62
CA VAL A 193 24.87 25.12 21.53
C VAL A 193 25.71 26.16 22.29
N ASP A 194 26.18 27.20 21.59
CA ASP A 194 27.04 28.25 22.14
C ASP A 194 26.25 29.33 22.91
N ALA A 195 24.92 29.38 22.76
CA ALA A 195 24.09 30.33 23.48
C ALA A 195 24.22 30.09 25.00
N PRO A 196 24.61 31.10 25.80
CA PRO A 196 24.69 30.93 27.24
C PRO A 196 23.32 30.53 27.79
N VAL A 197 23.29 29.53 28.68
CA VAL A 197 22.10 28.96 29.37
C VAL A 197 21.22 30.04 30.07
N ARG A 198 21.69 31.29 30.11
CA ARG A 198 21.18 32.46 30.83
C ARG A 198 19.81 33.01 30.37
N ARG A 199 19.08 32.37 29.45
CA ARG A 199 17.73 32.82 29.02
C ARG A 199 16.61 31.81 29.27
N GLY A 200 16.68 31.02 30.34
CA GLY A 200 15.63 30.04 30.69
C GLY A 200 15.35 28.99 29.59
N ARG A 201 16.22 28.92 28.57
CA ARG A 201 16.13 27.97 27.47
C ARG A 201 16.90 26.73 27.88
N ARG A 202 16.22 25.59 27.82
CA ARG A 202 16.83 24.29 28.07
C ARG A 202 17.91 24.02 27.00
N PRO A 203 19.08 23.48 27.36
CA PRO A 203 20.06 23.03 26.38
C PRO A 203 19.41 22.04 25.40
N LEU A 204 19.90 22.01 24.16
CA LEU A 204 19.47 21.04 23.17
C LEU A 204 19.70 19.63 23.71
N ASP A 205 18.66 18.80 23.65
CA ASP A 205 18.75 17.39 23.97
C ASP A 205 19.68 16.70 22.95
N SER A 206 20.64 15.91 23.44
CA SER A 206 21.59 15.18 22.59
C SER A 206 20.89 14.28 21.59
N GLU A 207 19.75 13.70 21.97
CA GLU A 207 18.94 12.88 21.06
C GLU A 207 18.35 13.72 19.92
N GLN A 208 17.81 14.90 20.24
CA GLN A 208 17.30 15.82 19.23
C GLN A 208 18.41 16.33 18.29
N LEU A 209 19.58 16.63 18.84
CA LEU A 209 20.75 17.03 18.06
C LEU A 209 21.17 15.90 17.10
N ASN A 210 21.30 14.67 17.62
CA ASN A 210 21.63 13.50 16.82
C ASN A 210 20.62 13.27 15.70
N GLN A 211 19.32 13.37 15.98
CA GLN A 211 18.28 13.22 14.96
C GLN A 211 18.36 14.29 13.87
N VAL A 212 18.66 15.55 14.22
CA VAL A 212 18.84 16.61 13.23
C VAL A 212 20.08 16.36 12.39
N LEU A 213 21.21 16.00 13.00
CA LEU A 213 22.46 15.70 12.28
C LEU A 213 22.29 14.48 11.36
N LEU A 214 21.69 13.40 11.86
CA LEU A 214 21.40 12.21 11.06
C LEU A 214 20.56 12.56 9.83
N ARG A 215 19.51 13.39 9.95
CA ARG A 215 18.69 13.82 8.80
C ARG A 215 19.43 14.74 7.84
N LEU A 216 20.30 15.62 8.34
CA LEU A 216 21.00 16.62 7.54
C LEU A 216 22.12 16.01 6.67
N PHE A 217 22.71 14.92 7.16
CA PHE A 217 23.77 14.17 6.51
C PHE A 217 23.29 12.83 5.94
N ASP A 218 21.99 12.56 5.94
CA ASP A 218 21.44 11.39 5.26
C ASP A 218 21.55 11.59 3.75
N ASP A 219 22.60 10.99 3.16
CA ASP A 219 22.89 11.02 1.73
C ASP A 219 22.53 9.70 1.04
N ARG A 220 21.86 8.80 1.76
CA ARG A 220 21.34 7.56 1.19
C ARG A 220 20.44 7.89 -0.01
N PRO A 221 20.56 7.17 -1.13
CA PRO A 221 19.73 7.40 -2.30
C PRO A 221 18.24 7.36 -1.94
N TRP A 222 17.48 8.32 -2.45
CA TRP A 222 16.05 8.38 -2.21
C TRP A 222 15.35 7.31 -3.06
N PRO A 223 14.54 6.43 -2.46
CA PRO A 223 13.80 5.43 -3.23
C PRO A 223 12.68 6.11 -4.00
N ARG A 224 12.68 5.93 -5.31
CA ARG A 224 11.63 6.37 -6.21
C ARG A 224 10.81 5.16 -6.62
N VAL A 225 9.54 5.14 -6.22
CA VAL A 225 8.59 4.14 -6.73
C VAL A 225 8.18 4.52 -8.14
N LEU A 226 8.09 3.53 -9.00
CA LEU A 226 7.84 3.69 -10.42
C LEU A 226 6.74 2.73 -10.87
N THR A 227 6.04 3.11 -11.93
CA THR A 227 5.29 2.17 -12.76
C THR A 227 5.93 2.18 -14.13
N ARG A 228 6.46 1.03 -14.55
CA ARG A 228 6.94 0.82 -15.92
C ARG A 228 5.78 0.24 -16.70
N ALA A 229 5.33 0.97 -17.70
CA ALA A 229 4.25 0.55 -18.57
C ALA A 229 4.46 1.12 -19.97
N ARG A 230 3.93 0.43 -20.97
CA ARG A 230 3.76 0.95 -22.32
C ARG A 230 2.27 1.03 -22.58
N ALA A 231 1.77 2.23 -22.82
CA ALA A 231 0.39 2.45 -23.18
C ALA A 231 0.28 2.69 -24.69
N VAL A 232 -0.72 2.11 -25.32
CA VAL A 232 -1.13 2.47 -26.68
C VAL A 232 -2.50 3.13 -26.56
N LEU A 233 -2.60 4.39 -26.99
CA LEU A 233 -3.87 5.11 -26.95
C LEU A 233 -4.76 4.63 -28.10
N LYS A 234 -5.85 3.95 -27.75
CA LYS A 234 -6.90 3.54 -28.70
C LYS A 234 -8.27 3.92 -28.13
N GLU A 235 -8.56 5.21 -28.15
CA GLU A 235 -9.71 5.79 -27.44
C GLU A 235 -11.05 5.17 -27.88
N GLU A 236 -11.29 5.06 -29.19
CA GLU A 236 -12.52 4.46 -29.73
C GLU A 236 -12.70 3.00 -29.29
N GLN A 237 -11.62 2.22 -29.36
CA GLN A 237 -11.63 0.82 -28.91
C GLN A 237 -11.92 0.74 -27.41
N TRP A 238 -11.25 1.56 -26.60
CA TRP A 238 -11.45 1.60 -25.16
C TRP A 238 -12.90 2.00 -24.81
N CYS A 239 -13.46 3.02 -25.48
CA CYS A 239 -14.85 3.44 -25.26
C CYS A 239 -15.85 2.34 -25.63
N ALA A 240 -15.59 1.56 -26.68
CA ALA A 240 -16.40 0.42 -27.06
C ALA A 240 -16.32 -0.70 -26.00
N GLU A 241 -15.11 -1.06 -25.57
CA GLU A 241 -14.89 -2.07 -24.53
C GLU A 241 -15.57 -1.71 -23.20
N VAL A 242 -15.45 -0.45 -22.76
CA VAL A 242 -16.12 0.04 -21.54
C VAL A 242 -17.64 -0.02 -21.68
N ARG A 243 -18.19 0.39 -22.83
CA ARG A 243 -19.64 0.32 -23.09
C ARG A 243 -20.14 -1.12 -23.04
N ASP A 244 -19.48 -2.03 -23.74
CA ASP A 244 -19.87 -3.44 -23.78
C ASP A 244 -19.77 -4.08 -22.39
N TRP A 245 -18.71 -3.75 -21.66
CA TRP A 245 -18.49 -4.25 -20.31
C TRP A 245 -19.56 -3.77 -19.33
N LEU A 246 -19.95 -2.48 -19.38
CA LEU A 246 -21.00 -1.89 -18.53
C LEU A 246 -22.39 -2.41 -18.93
N ALA A 247 -22.67 -2.55 -20.22
CA ALA A 247 -23.93 -3.08 -20.73
C ALA A 247 -24.16 -4.52 -20.24
N ALA A 248 -23.13 -5.36 -20.27
CA ALA A 248 -23.18 -6.74 -19.77
C ALA A 248 -23.46 -6.85 -18.27
N ARG A 249 -23.40 -5.75 -17.53
CA ARG A 249 -23.62 -5.66 -16.07
C ARG A 249 -24.80 -4.77 -15.71
N GLU A 250 -25.55 -4.29 -16.70
CA GLU A 250 -26.70 -3.39 -16.51
C GLU A 250 -26.32 -2.08 -15.79
N ARG A 251 -25.09 -1.58 -15.99
CA ARG A 251 -24.52 -0.37 -15.35
C ARG A 251 -24.29 0.78 -16.34
N LEU A 252 -25.22 0.99 -17.27
CA LEU A 252 -25.12 2.03 -18.30
C LEU A 252 -25.28 3.46 -17.74
N ASP A 253 -25.82 3.59 -16.53
CA ASP A 253 -25.88 4.85 -15.78
C ASP A 253 -24.50 5.49 -15.56
N ALA A 254 -23.47 4.67 -15.37
CA ALA A 254 -22.10 5.13 -15.19
C ALA A 254 -21.37 5.46 -16.50
N LEU A 255 -21.92 5.12 -17.67
CA LEU A 255 -21.22 5.22 -18.95
C LEU A 255 -20.86 6.66 -19.33
N GLU A 256 -21.83 7.56 -19.31
CA GLU A 256 -21.61 8.93 -19.78
C GLU A 256 -20.58 9.69 -18.92
N PRO A 257 -20.63 9.63 -17.57
CA PRO A 257 -19.59 10.18 -16.71
C PRO A 257 -18.20 9.63 -17.03
N ILE A 258 -18.05 8.32 -17.22
CA ILE A 258 -16.76 7.67 -17.51
C ILE A 258 -16.20 8.12 -18.87
N ILE A 259 -17.01 8.08 -19.92
CA ILE A 259 -16.56 8.46 -21.27
C ILE A 259 -16.21 9.95 -21.33
N ARG A 260 -16.98 10.81 -20.65
CA ARG A 260 -16.70 12.25 -20.56
C ARG A 260 -15.62 12.59 -19.54
N ARG A 261 -15.22 11.65 -18.68
CA ARG A 261 -14.23 11.83 -17.61
C ARG A 261 -14.65 12.92 -16.62
N VAL A 262 -15.92 12.91 -16.24
CA VAL A 262 -16.53 13.84 -15.28
C VAL A 262 -17.11 13.07 -14.10
N GLU A 263 -16.92 13.60 -12.90
CA GLU A 263 -17.48 13.07 -11.65
C GLU A 263 -18.98 13.37 -11.52
#